data_AF-A0A0B8PS67-F1
#
_entry.id   AF-A0A0B8PS67-F1
#
_cell.length_a   1.000
_cell.length_b   1.000
_cell.length_c   1.000
_cell.angle_alpha   90.00
_cell.angle_beta   90.00
_cell.angle_gamma   90.00
#
_symmetry.space_group_name_H-M   'P 1'
#
loop_
_entity.id
_entity.type
_entity.pdbx_description
1 polymer ?
#
loop_
_entity_poly.entity_id
_entity_poly.type
_entity_poly.pdbx_seq_one_letter_code
_entity_poly.pdbx_strand_id
1 'polypeptide(L)'
;MLLKDLSGFASPLNDSQANLLKQAVAELSPQQLAWVSGYFYGVSQNSQLTATLPTAQLESVAAQQLTIIYASQTGNAKGVAEQLQAKFESEGLSSKLFDAADYKLKSLKNETHLVIVASTNGEGEVPDNAIEFYDFLTSKKAPKLENLNYAVLGLGDSSYEFFCQTGKDFDAALAKLGGKPFIERVDCDVDYQQAAQAWQEQAFDYIQENFKQSNSDVVQLPVANKQHTESQYNKQNPLIASIIANQKITGRDSTKDVRHIEIDLEDSGLSYQPGDALGVWYLNDKALVEQILKQADINAEETITLDGEELSIENALIQHFEITASNPTLLQTTLSYQAVKSY
;
A
#
# COMPACT_ATOMS: atom_id res chain seq x y z
N MET A 1 -40.50 -14.49 5.43
CA MET A 1 -41.27 -14.49 4.18
C MET A 1 -41.58 -15.94 3.84
N LEU A 2 -42.85 -16.32 3.68
CA LEU A 2 -43.21 -17.70 3.34
C LEU A 2 -42.89 -17.94 1.86
N LEU A 3 -42.28 -19.08 1.52
CA LEU A 3 -41.89 -19.44 0.15
C LEU A 3 -43.05 -19.43 -0.87
N LYS A 4 -44.30 -19.38 -0.39
CA LYS A 4 -45.50 -19.28 -1.22
C LYS A 4 -45.68 -17.92 -1.90
N ASP A 5 -44.97 -16.88 -1.46
CA ASP A 5 -45.14 -15.51 -1.96
C ASP A 5 -44.02 -15.05 -2.93
N LEU A 6 -43.19 -15.97 -3.41
CA LEU A 6 -42.04 -15.67 -4.30
C LEU A 6 -42.42 -15.35 -5.77
N SER A 7 -43.67 -15.01 -6.08
CA SER A 7 -44.06 -14.61 -7.43
C SER A 7 -44.02 -13.08 -7.58
N GLY A 8 -43.03 -12.60 -8.35
CA GLY A 8 -43.24 -11.41 -9.17
C GLY A 8 -42.16 -10.34 -9.14
N PHE A 9 -41.68 -9.90 -7.97
CA PHE A 9 -40.91 -8.64 -7.94
C PHE A 9 -39.82 -8.48 -6.86
N ALA A 10 -39.47 -9.53 -6.10
CA ALA A 10 -38.49 -9.41 -4.99
C ALA A 10 -37.47 -10.55 -4.86
N SER A 11 -37.41 -11.46 -5.85
CA SER A 11 -36.47 -12.60 -5.81
C SER A 11 -35.28 -12.35 -6.73
N PRO A 12 -34.03 -12.51 -6.26
CA PRO A 12 -32.85 -12.48 -7.14
C PRO A 12 -32.71 -13.73 -8.02
N LEU A 13 -33.59 -14.74 -7.85
CA LEU A 13 -33.61 -15.98 -8.63
C LEU A 13 -34.54 -15.86 -9.83
N ASN A 14 -34.12 -16.37 -11.00
CA ASN A 14 -35.00 -16.51 -12.16
C ASN A 14 -36.06 -17.61 -11.94
N ASP A 15 -37.09 -17.66 -12.80
CA ASP A 15 -38.23 -18.57 -12.63
C ASP A 15 -37.84 -20.05 -12.56
N SER A 16 -36.83 -20.47 -13.32
CA SER A 16 -36.33 -21.85 -13.30
C SER A 16 -35.65 -22.16 -11.97
N GLN A 17 -34.78 -21.27 -11.50
CA GLN A 17 -34.10 -21.39 -10.21
C GLN A 17 -35.08 -21.37 -9.03
N ALA A 18 -36.07 -20.49 -9.08
CA ALA A 18 -37.11 -20.40 -8.06
C ALA A 18 -37.96 -21.68 -7.99
N ASN A 19 -38.30 -22.28 -9.14
CA ASN A 19 -39.05 -23.53 -9.18
C ASN A 19 -38.24 -24.73 -8.66
N LEU A 20 -36.94 -24.82 -9.02
CA LEU A 20 -36.04 -25.84 -8.47
C LEU A 20 -35.91 -25.71 -6.95
N LEU A 21 -35.74 -24.49 -6.44
CA LEU A 21 -35.66 -24.26 -5.00
C LEU A 21 -36.97 -24.61 -4.29
N LYS A 22 -38.12 -24.23 -4.86
CA LYS A 22 -39.45 -24.60 -4.34
C LYS A 22 -39.63 -26.12 -4.28
N GLN A 23 -39.20 -26.84 -5.32
CA GLN A 23 -39.27 -28.29 -5.35
C GLN A 23 -38.34 -28.94 -4.32
N ALA A 24 -37.09 -28.47 -4.22
CA ALA A 24 -36.12 -28.97 -3.26
C ALA A 24 -36.56 -28.74 -1.80
N VAL A 25 -37.19 -27.61 -1.52
CA VAL A 25 -37.65 -27.25 -0.16
C VAL A 25 -38.95 -27.96 0.24
N ALA A 26 -39.78 -28.39 -0.72
CA ALA A 26 -41.07 -29.02 -0.45
C ALA A 26 -40.97 -30.35 0.32
N GLU A 27 -39.83 -31.04 0.23
CA GLU A 27 -39.61 -32.35 0.85
C GLU A 27 -38.75 -32.30 2.12
N LEU A 28 -38.34 -31.10 2.57
CA LEU A 28 -37.43 -30.94 3.69
C LEU A 28 -38.15 -30.62 5.00
N SER A 29 -37.65 -31.21 6.10
CA SER A 29 -38.06 -30.87 7.46
C SER A 29 -37.48 -29.51 7.91
N PRO A 30 -38.02 -28.88 8.97
CA PRO A 30 -37.50 -27.61 9.49
C PRO A 30 -36.02 -27.64 9.88
N GLN A 31 -35.52 -28.75 10.44
CA GLN A 31 -34.10 -28.91 10.80
C GLN A 31 -33.21 -29.01 9.57
N GLN A 32 -33.66 -29.72 8.52
CA GLN A 32 -32.93 -29.81 7.26
C GLN A 32 -32.88 -28.46 6.55
N LEU A 33 -33.96 -27.68 6.60
CA LEU A 33 -33.97 -26.32 6.05
C LEU A 33 -32.98 -25.38 6.76
N ALA A 34 -32.87 -25.48 8.09
CA ALA A 34 -31.88 -24.71 8.86
C ALA A 34 -30.43 -25.14 8.56
N TRP A 35 -30.19 -26.42 8.28
CA TRP A 35 -28.87 -26.88 7.86
C TRP A 35 -28.52 -26.41 6.43
N VAL A 36 -29.47 -26.50 5.50
CA VAL A 36 -29.31 -26.05 4.12
C VAL A 36 -29.06 -24.54 4.02
N SER A 37 -29.67 -23.72 4.89
CA SER A 37 -29.39 -22.28 4.92
C SER A 37 -27.93 -21.98 5.32
N GLY A 38 -27.38 -22.72 6.28
CA GLY A 38 -25.95 -22.65 6.63
C GLY A 38 -25.03 -23.10 5.49
N TYR A 39 -25.42 -24.15 4.76
CA TYR A 39 -24.69 -24.61 3.58
C TYR A 39 -24.67 -23.56 2.47
N PHE A 40 -25.83 -22.97 2.11
CA PHE A 40 -25.89 -21.90 1.10
C PHE A 40 -25.14 -20.64 1.54
N TYR A 41 -25.17 -20.30 2.83
CA TYR A 41 -24.32 -19.26 3.38
C TYR A 41 -22.84 -19.59 3.17
N GLY A 42 -22.40 -20.81 3.51
CA GLY A 42 -21.02 -21.26 3.26
C GLY A 42 -20.61 -21.23 1.78
N VAL A 43 -21.51 -21.62 0.87
CA VAL A 43 -21.28 -21.55 -0.59
C VAL A 43 -21.15 -20.10 -1.07
N SER A 44 -21.98 -19.17 -0.55
CA SER A 44 -21.89 -17.75 -0.90
C SER A 44 -20.57 -17.09 -0.46
N GLN A 45 -19.92 -17.63 0.58
CA GLN A 45 -18.63 -17.16 1.07
C GLN A 45 -17.44 -17.72 0.28
N ASN A 46 -17.67 -18.71 -0.59
CA ASN A 46 -16.62 -19.36 -1.35
C ASN A 46 -16.60 -18.83 -2.79
N SER A 47 -15.80 -17.79 -3.03
CA SER A 47 -15.72 -17.01 -4.28
C SER A 47 -15.22 -17.80 -5.52
N GLN A 48 -15.06 -19.12 -5.44
CA GLN A 48 -14.56 -19.97 -6.52
C GLN A 48 -15.66 -20.65 -7.37
N LEU A 49 -16.94 -20.51 -7.01
CA LEU A 49 -18.05 -21.04 -7.81
C LEU A 49 -18.76 -19.89 -8.55
N THR A 50 -18.18 -19.46 -9.67
CA THR A 50 -18.85 -18.54 -10.61
C THR A 50 -19.94 -19.31 -11.37
N ALA A 51 -21.19 -19.14 -10.96
CA ALA A 51 -22.32 -19.55 -11.78
C ALA A 51 -22.44 -18.60 -12.99
N THR A 52 -22.13 -19.09 -14.18
CA THR A 52 -22.43 -18.38 -15.44
C THR A 52 -23.94 -18.34 -15.65
N LEU A 53 -24.55 -17.19 -15.41
CA LEU A 53 -25.92 -16.89 -15.86
C LEU A 53 -25.91 -16.61 -17.38
N PRO A 54 -26.84 -17.16 -18.17
CA PRO A 54 -26.99 -16.76 -19.56
C PRO A 54 -27.62 -15.36 -19.59
N THR A 55 -26.81 -14.34 -19.83
CA THR A 55 -27.28 -12.97 -20.03
C THR A 55 -27.68 -12.79 -21.49
N ALA A 56 -28.92 -12.37 -21.73
CA ALA A 56 -29.31 -11.80 -23.02
C ALA A 56 -28.38 -10.61 -23.32
N GLN A 57 -27.84 -10.57 -24.54
CA GLN A 57 -26.95 -9.52 -25.02
C GLN A 57 -27.66 -8.16 -24.97
N LEU A 58 -27.35 -7.39 -23.94
CA LEU A 58 -27.33 -5.94 -24.01
C LEU A 58 -25.85 -5.57 -23.99
N GLU A 59 -25.40 -4.87 -25.02
CA GLU A 59 -24.03 -4.40 -25.15
C GLU A 59 -23.68 -3.54 -23.94
N SER A 60 -22.96 -4.12 -22.99
CA SER A 60 -22.47 -3.42 -21.81
C SER A 60 -21.32 -2.54 -22.23
N VAL A 61 -21.46 -1.23 -22.07
CA VAL A 61 -20.30 -0.34 -21.98
C VAL A 61 -19.41 -0.92 -20.87
N ALA A 62 -18.17 -1.28 -21.20
CA ALA A 62 -17.26 -1.90 -20.24
C ALA A 62 -17.13 -0.96 -19.03
N ALA A 63 -17.54 -1.45 -17.85
CA ALA A 63 -17.36 -0.70 -16.61
C ALA A 63 -15.87 -0.36 -16.47
N GLN A 64 -15.57 0.95 -16.38
CA GLN A 64 -14.21 1.41 -16.16
C GLN A 64 -13.70 0.82 -14.84
N GLN A 65 -12.52 0.21 -14.88
CA GLN A 65 -11.90 -0.47 -13.74
C GLN A 65 -10.47 0.04 -13.61
N LEU A 66 -10.05 0.36 -12.39
CA LEU A 66 -8.67 0.71 -12.08
C LEU A 66 -7.84 -0.55 -11.89
N THR A 67 -6.71 -0.65 -12.58
CA THR A 67 -5.70 -1.68 -12.32
C THR A 67 -4.57 -1.06 -11.51
N ILE A 68 -4.19 -1.70 -10.40
CA ILE A 68 -3.10 -1.29 -9.50
C ILE A 68 -2.05 -2.40 -9.54
N ILE A 69 -0.80 -2.04 -9.82
CA ILE A 69 0.34 -2.97 -9.85
C ILE A 69 1.39 -2.47 -8.85
N TYR A 70 1.91 -3.36 -8.01
CA TYR A 70 3.03 -3.03 -7.13
C TYR A 70 4.34 -3.73 -7.53
N ALA A 71 5.43 -2.98 -7.47
CA ALA A 71 6.81 -3.46 -7.57
C ALA A 71 7.47 -3.26 -6.21
N SER A 72 7.74 -4.35 -5.47
CA SER A 72 8.06 -4.29 -4.04
C SER A 72 8.95 -5.46 -3.63
N GLN A 73 10.07 -5.18 -2.96
CA GLN A 73 10.93 -6.21 -2.37
C GLN A 73 10.56 -6.52 -0.92
N THR A 74 10.43 -5.48 -0.09
CA THR A 74 10.24 -5.59 1.37
C THR A 74 8.79 -5.37 1.81
N GLY A 75 7.88 -5.06 0.88
CA GLY A 75 6.45 -4.91 1.15
C GLY A 75 5.93 -3.48 1.27
N ASN A 76 6.80 -2.45 1.29
CA ASN A 76 6.35 -1.06 1.43
C ASN A 76 5.43 -0.60 0.29
N ALA A 77 5.86 -0.77 -0.96
CA ALA A 77 5.04 -0.43 -2.13
C ALA A 77 3.78 -1.30 -2.22
N LYS A 78 3.85 -2.57 -1.79
CA LYS A 78 2.68 -3.45 -1.68
C LYS A 78 1.65 -2.87 -0.69
N GLY A 79 2.07 -2.49 0.51
CA GLY A 79 1.16 -1.93 1.53
C GLY A 79 0.48 -0.65 1.05
N VAL A 80 1.21 0.24 0.38
CA VAL A 80 0.64 1.46 -0.23
C VAL A 80 -0.37 1.12 -1.34
N ALA A 81 -0.09 0.10 -2.15
CA ALA A 81 -1.03 -0.33 -3.19
C ALA A 81 -2.30 -0.99 -2.61
N GLU A 82 -2.17 -1.78 -1.53
CA GLU A 82 -3.28 -2.38 -0.78
C GLU A 82 -4.17 -1.30 -0.12
N GLN A 83 -3.57 -0.27 0.48
CA GLN A 83 -4.29 0.87 1.03
C GLN A 83 -5.10 1.63 -0.04
N LEU A 84 -4.49 1.85 -1.21
CA LEU A 84 -5.18 2.47 -2.34
C LEU A 84 -6.36 1.60 -2.82
N GLN A 85 -6.15 0.29 -2.97
CA GLN A 85 -7.22 -0.63 -3.34
C GLN A 85 -8.39 -0.58 -2.34
N ALA A 86 -8.09 -0.68 -1.04
CA ALA A 86 -9.08 -0.66 0.03
C ALA A 86 -9.91 0.63 0.03
N LYS A 87 -9.28 1.78 -0.23
CA LYS A 87 -9.97 3.08 -0.36
C LYS A 87 -10.95 3.09 -1.53
N PHE A 88 -10.56 2.51 -2.67
CA PHE A 88 -11.45 2.41 -3.84
C PHE A 88 -12.63 1.47 -3.56
N GLU A 89 -12.38 0.32 -2.94
CA GLU A 89 -13.40 -0.67 -2.60
C GLU A 89 -14.39 -0.14 -1.56
N SER A 90 -13.95 0.61 -0.55
CA SER A 90 -14.82 1.22 0.46
C SER A 90 -15.81 2.23 -0.12
N GLU A 91 -15.49 2.81 -1.27
CA GLU A 91 -16.29 3.81 -1.99
C GLU A 91 -17.07 3.21 -3.17
N GLY A 92 -17.03 1.87 -3.31
CA GLY A 92 -17.75 1.13 -4.35
C GLY A 92 -17.18 1.28 -5.76
N LEU A 93 -15.93 1.75 -5.90
CA LEU A 93 -15.23 1.83 -7.17
C LEU A 93 -14.56 0.49 -7.50
N SER A 94 -14.62 0.08 -8.77
CA SER A 94 -14.00 -1.19 -9.20
C SER A 94 -12.49 -1.02 -9.36
N SER A 95 -11.72 -1.78 -8.58
CA SER A 95 -10.26 -1.87 -8.67
C SER A 95 -9.80 -3.33 -8.75
N LYS A 96 -8.57 -3.54 -9.24
CA LYS A 96 -7.84 -4.81 -9.19
C LYS A 96 -6.42 -4.54 -8.74
N LEU A 97 -5.91 -5.33 -7.82
CA LEU A 97 -4.53 -5.28 -7.37
C LEU A 97 -3.74 -6.49 -7.89
N PHE A 98 -2.54 -6.24 -8.38
CA PHE A 98 -1.61 -7.28 -8.82
C PHE A 98 -0.21 -7.05 -8.25
N ASP A 99 0.42 -8.15 -7.83
CA ASP A 99 1.89 -8.23 -7.84
C ASP A 99 2.34 -8.09 -9.30
N ALA A 100 3.39 -7.31 -9.57
CA ALA A 100 3.97 -7.18 -10.90
C ALA A 100 4.34 -8.54 -11.53
N ALA A 101 4.74 -9.54 -10.72
CA ALA A 101 5.09 -10.88 -11.19
C ALA A 101 3.87 -11.68 -11.67
N ASP A 102 2.71 -11.43 -11.08
CA ASP A 102 1.46 -12.11 -11.39
C ASP A 102 0.65 -11.40 -12.49
N TYR A 103 1.08 -10.19 -12.89
CA TYR A 103 0.39 -9.41 -13.89
C TYR A 103 0.53 -10.02 -15.30
N LYS A 104 -0.61 -10.28 -15.94
CA LYS A 104 -0.64 -10.80 -17.30
C LYS A 104 -0.29 -9.70 -18.31
N LEU A 105 0.97 -9.67 -18.76
CA LEU A 105 1.53 -8.68 -19.70
C LEU A 105 0.64 -8.37 -20.93
N LYS A 106 -0.03 -9.39 -21.48
CA LYS A 106 -0.91 -9.24 -22.66
C LYS A 106 -2.21 -8.47 -22.36
N SER A 107 -2.58 -8.32 -21.09
CA SER A 107 -3.75 -7.55 -20.66
C SER A 107 -3.51 -6.03 -20.78
N LEU A 108 -2.24 -5.59 -20.75
CA LEU A 108 -1.87 -4.17 -20.70
C LEU A 108 -2.51 -3.32 -21.80
N LYS A 109 -2.63 -3.86 -23.02
CA LYS A 109 -3.25 -3.16 -24.17
C LYS A 109 -4.74 -2.84 -23.99
N ASN A 110 -5.41 -3.51 -23.04
CA ASN A 110 -6.83 -3.36 -22.77
C ASN A 110 -7.08 -2.48 -21.53
N GLU A 111 -6.03 -2.14 -20.79
CA GLU A 111 -6.15 -1.29 -19.60
C GLU A 111 -6.46 0.14 -20.01
N THR A 112 -7.36 0.79 -19.27
CA THR A 112 -7.70 2.21 -19.48
C THR A 112 -7.16 3.08 -18.36
N HIS A 113 -7.06 2.54 -17.14
CA HIS A 113 -6.55 3.23 -15.95
C HIS A 113 -5.58 2.31 -15.21
N LEU A 114 -4.34 2.74 -15.06
CA LEU A 114 -3.27 2.00 -14.40
C LEU A 114 -2.59 2.83 -13.32
N VAL A 115 -2.41 2.28 -12.13
CA VAL A 115 -1.51 2.80 -11.11
C VAL A 115 -0.36 1.84 -10.92
N ILE A 116 0.87 2.36 -10.91
CA ILE A 116 2.06 1.60 -10.48
C ILE A 116 2.59 2.21 -9.18
N VAL A 117 2.76 1.38 -8.15
CA VAL A 117 3.48 1.76 -6.93
C VAL A 117 4.79 0.98 -6.90
N ALA A 118 5.92 1.68 -6.94
CA ALA A 118 7.22 1.04 -7.16
C ALA A 118 8.28 1.47 -6.15
N SER A 119 8.87 0.48 -5.47
CA SER A 119 10.10 0.65 -4.69
C SER A 119 11.33 0.61 -5.60
N THR A 120 12.42 1.23 -5.17
CA THR A 120 13.74 1.14 -5.82
C THR A 120 14.71 0.34 -4.95
N ASN A 121 15.43 -0.63 -5.52
CA ASN A 121 16.40 -1.45 -4.81
C ASN A 121 17.83 -1.01 -5.13
N GLY A 122 18.73 -1.07 -4.14
CA GLY A 122 20.17 -0.92 -4.33
C GLY A 122 20.57 0.32 -5.13
N GLU A 123 21.26 0.11 -6.24
CA GLU A 123 21.80 1.15 -7.13
C GLU A 123 20.80 1.53 -8.24
N GLY A 124 19.52 1.69 -7.89
CA GLY A 124 18.49 2.09 -8.87
C GLY A 124 17.81 0.92 -9.59
N GLU A 125 17.92 -0.29 -9.05
CA GLU A 125 17.39 -1.51 -9.66
C GLU A 125 15.88 -1.67 -9.40
N VAL A 126 15.20 -2.23 -10.39
CA VAL A 126 13.79 -2.65 -10.29
C VAL A 126 13.68 -3.83 -9.32
N PRO A 127 12.69 -3.86 -8.41
CA PRO A 127 12.46 -5.01 -7.54
C PRO A 127 12.29 -6.33 -8.30
N ASP A 128 12.73 -7.44 -7.70
CA ASP A 128 12.77 -8.75 -8.37
C ASP A 128 11.41 -9.16 -8.95
N ASN A 129 10.34 -8.84 -8.22
CA ASN A 129 8.97 -9.16 -8.63
C ASN A 129 8.49 -8.37 -9.86
N ALA A 130 9.22 -7.32 -10.28
CA ALA A 130 8.79 -6.42 -11.36
C ALA A 130 9.73 -6.39 -12.57
N ILE A 131 10.84 -7.12 -12.54
CA ILE A 131 11.82 -7.17 -13.63
C ILE A 131 11.16 -7.57 -14.95
N GLU A 132 10.38 -8.67 -14.99
CA GLU A 132 9.73 -9.14 -16.22
C GLU A 132 8.71 -8.13 -16.77
N PHE A 133 8.00 -7.43 -15.88
CA PHE A 133 7.03 -6.41 -16.27
C PHE A 133 7.73 -5.17 -16.87
N TYR A 134 8.81 -4.71 -16.25
CA TYR A 134 9.61 -3.59 -16.74
C TYR A 134 10.29 -3.92 -18.09
N ASP A 135 10.90 -5.09 -18.20
CA ASP A 135 11.50 -5.57 -19.45
C ASP A 135 10.47 -5.63 -20.58
N PHE A 136 9.24 -6.07 -20.27
CA PHE A 136 8.16 -6.08 -21.24
C PHE A 136 7.83 -4.67 -21.74
N LEU A 137 7.64 -3.70 -20.83
CA LEU A 137 7.31 -2.31 -21.15
C LEU A 137 8.38 -1.63 -22.01
N THR A 138 9.66 -1.94 -21.78
CA THR A 138 10.78 -1.35 -22.52
C THR A 138 11.12 -2.10 -23.82
N SER A 139 10.58 -3.32 -24.00
CA SER A 139 10.80 -4.14 -25.19
C SER A 139 10.05 -3.66 -26.44
N LYS A 140 10.49 -4.12 -27.61
CA LYS A 140 9.75 -3.94 -28.88
C LYS A 140 8.41 -4.68 -28.94
N LYS A 141 8.11 -5.54 -27.96
CA LYS A 141 6.85 -6.32 -27.90
C LYS A 141 5.75 -5.55 -27.16
N ALA A 142 6.09 -4.47 -26.46
CA ALA A 142 5.11 -3.64 -25.76
C ALA A 142 4.09 -3.06 -26.76
N PRO A 143 2.79 -3.12 -26.44
CA PRO A 143 1.76 -2.47 -27.24
C PRO A 143 1.87 -0.95 -27.10
N LYS A 144 1.33 -0.22 -28.07
CA LYS A 144 1.03 1.21 -27.87
C LYS A 144 -0.12 1.35 -26.87
N LEU A 145 -0.01 2.35 -26.01
CA LEU A 145 -0.91 2.61 -24.88
C LEU A 145 -1.63 3.96 -25.00
N GLU A 146 -2.03 4.33 -26.22
CA GLU A 146 -2.63 5.66 -26.53
C GLU A 146 -3.93 5.95 -25.76
N ASN A 147 -4.61 4.90 -25.28
CA ASN A 147 -5.85 4.97 -24.50
C ASN A 147 -5.64 4.76 -23.00
N LEU A 148 -4.40 4.57 -22.55
CA LEU A 148 -4.09 4.35 -21.15
C LEU A 148 -3.88 5.69 -20.45
N ASN A 149 -4.69 5.95 -19.43
CA ASN A 149 -4.37 6.92 -18.40
C ASN A 149 -3.63 6.21 -17.28
N TYR A 150 -2.51 6.76 -16.81
CA TYR A 150 -1.71 6.12 -15.76
C TYR A 150 -1.27 7.09 -14.67
N ALA A 151 -0.84 6.56 -13.53
CA ALA A 151 -0.10 7.31 -12.53
C ALA A 151 0.94 6.40 -11.87
N VAL A 152 2.04 6.99 -11.41
CA VAL A 152 3.14 6.27 -10.77
C VAL A 152 3.47 6.91 -9.43
N LEU A 153 3.69 6.08 -8.41
CA LEU A 153 4.24 6.50 -7.13
C LEU A 153 5.57 5.78 -6.90
N GLY A 154 6.65 6.54 -6.76
CA GLY A 154 7.98 6.02 -6.45
C GLY A 154 8.22 6.02 -4.95
N LEU A 155 8.76 4.92 -4.41
CA LEU A 155 9.28 4.83 -3.06
C LEU A 155 10.79 4.60 -3.15
N GLY A 156 11.56 5.43 -2.46
CA GLY A 156 13.01 5.35 -2.45
C GLY A 156 13.60 6.00 -1.20
N ASP A 157 14.91 6.21 -1.25
CA ASP A 157 15.68 6.82 -0.18
C ASP A 157 16.65 7.80 -0.84
N SER A 158 16.55 9.09 -0.51
CA SER A 158 17.36 10.14 -1.14
C SER A 158 18.84 10.10 -0.74
N SER A 159 19.21 9.26 0.24
CA SER A 159 20.61 9.00 0.58
C SER A 159 21.35 8.18 -0.50
N TYR A 160 20.62 7.47 -1.37
CA TYR A 160 21.16 6.72 -2.50
C TYR A 160 21.22 7.60 -3.76
N GLU A 161 22.22 7.35 -4.62
CA GLU A 161 22.42 8.09 -5.87
C GLU A 161 21.19 8.02 -6.80
N PHE A 162 20.58 6.85 -6.88
CA PHE A 162 19.45 6.56 -7.77
C PHE A 162 18.09 6.66 -7.06
N PHE A 163 17.85 7.79 -6.40
CA PHE A 163 16.60 8.06 -5.68
C PHE A 163 15.36 7.86 -6.57
N CYS A 164 14.44 6.97 -6.16
CA CYS A 164 13.19 6.64 -6.85
C CYS A 164 13.35 6.25 -8.34
N GLN A 165 14.51 5.70 -8.74
CA GLN A 165 14.80 5.40 -10.15
C GLN A 165 13.78 4.45 -10.78
N THR A 166 13.32 3.42 -10.06
CA THR A 166 12.30 2.49 -10.58
C THR A 166 10.99 3.20 -10.92
N GLY A 167 10.54 4.14 -10.08
CA GLY A 167 9.35 4.94 -10.34
C GLY A 167 9.51 5.83 -11.58
N LYS A 168 10.67 6.48 -11.72
CA LYS A 168 11.03 7.29 -12.89
C LYS A 168 11.05 6.46 -14.18
N ASP A 169 11.58 5.25 -14.09
CA ASP A 169 11.71 4.31 -15.20
C ASP A 169 10.34 3.82 -15.69
N PHE A 170 9.43 3.45 -14.78
CA PHE A 170 8.07 3.07 -15.16
C PHE A 170 7.29 4.22 -15.80
N ASP A 171 7.37 5.41 -15.22
CA ASP A 171 6.73 6.60 -15.76
C ASP A 171 7.24 6.92 -17.18
N ALA A 172 8.55 6.92 -17.38
CA ALA A 172 9.16 7.14 -18.69
C ALA A 172 8.76 6.04 -19.71
N ALA A 173 8.72 4.78 -19.29
CA ALA A 173 8.34 3.67 -20.15
C ALA A 173 6.87 3.78 -20.61
N LEU A 174 5.94 4.08 -19.69
CA LEU A 174 4.52 4.25 -20.00
C LEU A 174 4.27 5.45 -20.92
N ALA A 175 4.91 6.60 -20.63
CA ALA A 175 4.84 7.78 -21.49
C ALA A 175 5.34 7.48 -22.91
N LYS A 176 6.47 6.76 -23.04
CA LYS A 176 7.05 6.38 -24.34
C LYS A 176 6.12 5.47 -25.17
N LEU A 177 5.29 4.66 -24.52
CA LEU A 177 4.29 3.82 -25.18
C LEU A 177 3.02 4.60 -25.56
N GLY A 178 2.91 5.88 -25.18
CA GLY A 178 1.78 6.75 -25.50
C GLY A 178 0.72 6.86 -24.39
N GLY A 179 1.01 6.29 -23.20
CA GLY A 179 0.17 6.50 -22.02
C GLY A 179 0.17 7.97 -21.59
N LYS A 180 -0.90 8.38 -20.91
CA LYS A 180 -1.08 9.75 -20.42
C LYS A 180 -1.11 9.77 -18.89
N PRO A 181 -0.20 10.49 -18.21
CA PRO A 181 -0.29 10.62 -16.77
C PRO A 181 -1.56 11.39 -16.39
N PHE A 182 -2.37 10.85 -15.48
CA PHE A 182 -3.56 11.55 -14.98
C PHE A 182 -3.30 12.40 -13.73
N ILE A 183 -2.26 12.05 -12.98
CA ILE A 183 -1.62 12.90 -11.96
C ILE A 183 -0.10 12.77 -12.10
N GLU A 184 0.64 13.75 -11.59
CA GLU A 184 2.10 13.70 -11.62
C GLU A 184 2.66 12.59 -10.73
N ARG A 185 3.81 12.06 -11.12
CA ARG A 185 4.57 11.13 -10.30
C ARG A 185 5.10 11.85 -9.06
N VAL A 186 4.96 11.21 -7.91
CA VAL A 186 5.62 11.62 -6.66
C VAL A 186 6.73 10.64 -6.34
N ASP A 187 7.89 11.16 -5.98
CA ASP A 187 9.07 10.41 -5.55
C ASP A 187 9.17 10.53 -4.02
N CYS A 188 8.70 9.51 -3.30
CA CYS A 188 8.68 9.48 -1.84
C CYS A 188 10.01 9.01 -1.25
N ASP A 189 10.45 9.69 -0.19
CA ASP A 189 11.62 9.33 0.60
C ASP A 189 11.28 8.30 1.72
N VAL A 190 12.22 8.00 2.62
CA VAL A 190 12.07 7.00 3.70
C VAL A 190 10.81 7.22 4.56
N ASP A 191 10.40 8.47 4.78
CA ASP A 191 9.16 8.85 5.46
C ASP A 191 7.98 9.03 4.49
N TYR A 192 7.82 8.04 3.60
CA TYR A 192 6.90 8.10 2.47
C TYR A 192 5.42 8.25 2.81
N GLN A 193 4.98 7.90 4.02
CA GLN A 193 3.55 7.69 4.31
C GLN A 193 2.69 8.92 4.04
N GLN A 194 3.12 10.11 4.47
CA GLN A 194 2.35 11.34 4.29
C GLN A 194 2.26 11.74 2.81
N ALA A 195 3.39 11.70 2.10
CA ALA A 195 3.45 11.99 0.66
C ALA A 195 2.63 10.98 -0.15
N ALA A 196 2.73 9.69 0.19
CA ALA A 196 1.96 8.62 -0.42
C ALA A 196 0.45 8.81 -0.18
N GLN A 197 0.03 9.15 1.03
CA GLN A 197 -1.38 9.39 1.35
C GLN A 197 -1.95 10.57 0.56
N ALA A 198 -1.24 11.70 0.53
CA ALA A 198 -1.65 12.87 -0.24
C ALA A 198 -1.76 12.54 -1.74
N TRP A 199 -0.84 11.74 -2.26
CA TRP A 199 -0.89 11.28 -3.65
C TRP A 199 -2.04 10.31 -3.92
N GLN A 200 -2.31 9.37 -3.00
CA GLN A 200 -3.44 8.44 -3.09
C GLN A 200 -4.79 9.18 -3.07
N GLU A 201 -4.91 10.26 -2.29
CA GLU A 201 -6.08 11.13 -2.28
C GLU A 201 -6.31 11.80 -3.65
N GLN A 202 -5.26 12.38 -4.24
CA GLN A 202 -5.34 12.95 -5.59
C GLN A 202 -5.72 11.90 -6.65
N ALA A 203 -5.12 10.71 -6.58
CA ALA A 203 -5.44 9.61 -7.49
C ALA A 203 -6.90 9.16 -7.36
N PHE A 204 -7.38 9.07 -6.12
CA PHE A 204 -8.76 8.73 -5.82
C PHE A 204 -9.73 9.77 -6.38
N ASP A 205 -9.50 11.05 -6.11
CA ASP A 205 -10.37 12.15 -6.54
C ASP A 205 -10.48 12.18 -8.07
N TYR A 206 -9.35 12.07 -8.78
CA TYR A 206 -9.34 12.02 -10.24
C TYR A 206 -10.20 10.86 -10.77
N ILE A 207 -10.00 9.64 -10.27
CA ILE A 207 -10.73 8.48 -10.78
C ILE A 207 -12.21 8.55 -10.39
N GLN A 208 -12.52 9.01 -9.19
CA GLN A 208 -13.90 9.16 -8.73
C GLN A 208 -14.68 10.11 -9.64
N GLU A 209 -14.11 11.24 -10.04
CA GLU A 209 -14.74 12.19 -10.97
C GLU A 209 -14.93 11.59 -12.38
N ASN A 210 -13.91 10.91 -12.91
CA ASN A 210 -13.95 10.35 -14.26
C ASN A 210 -14.86 9.11 -14.37
N PHE A 211 -14.96 8.29 -13.31
CA PHE A 211 -15.83 7.11 -13.28
C PHE A 211 -17.29 7.51 -13.02
N LYS A 212 -17.56 8.56 -12.23
CA LYS A 212 -18.91 9.13 -12.03
C LYS A 212 -19.52 9.69 -13.32
N GLN A 213 -18.72 10.25 -14.21
CA GLN A 213 -19.19 10.73 -15.52
C GLN A 213 -19.66 9.60 -16.45
N SER A 214 -19.34 8.33 -16.14
CA SER A 214 -19.66 7.17 -16.97
C SER A 214 -20.81 6.29 -16.42
N ASN A 215 -21.22 6.46 -15.16
CA ASN A 215 -22.26 5.65 -14.53
C ASN A 215 -23.26 6.52 -13.75
N SER A 216 -24.42 6.78 -14.36
CA SER A 216 -25.61 7.20 -13.60
C SER A 216 -26.27 5.96 -13.00
N ASP A 217 -26.49 6.01 -11.68
CA ASP A 217 -27.22 5.07 -10.82
C ASP A 217 -26.70 3.63 -10.73
N VAL A 218 -25.80 3.38 -9.76
CA VAL A 218 -25.58 2.04 -9.20
C VAL A 218 -26.02 2.02 -7.75
N VAL A 219 -27.05 1.22 -7.46
CA VAL A 219 -27.57 0.94 -6.12
C VAL A 219 -26.50 0.17 -5.34
N GLN A 220 -26.00 0.78 -4.26
CA GLN A 220 -25.02 0.18 -3.36
C GLN A 220 -25.65 -0.98 -2.56
N LEU A 221 -25.00 -2.15 -2.61
CA LEU A 221 -25.21 -3.24 -1.66
C LEU A 221 -24.12 -3.18 -0.60
N PRO A 222 -24.45 -3.31 0.69
CA PRO A 222 -23.45 -3.32 1.75
C PRO A 222 -22.63 -4.61 1.67
N VAL A 223 -21.39 -4.49 1.22
CA VAL A 223 -20.37 -5.53 1.38
C VAL A 223 -19.91 -5.45 2.84
N ALA A 224 -20.05 -6.55 3.57
CA ALA A 224 -19.49 -6.64 4.92
C ALA A 224 -17.96 -6.58 4.81
N ASN A 225 -17.39 -5.41 5.13
CA ASN A 225 -15.95 -5.24 5.27
C ASN A 225 -15.43 -6.29 6.25
N LYS A 226 -14.50 -7.13 5.80
CA LYS A 226 -13.51 -7.69 6.72
C LYS A 226 -12.69 -6.50 7.21
N GLN A 227 -13.04 -5.98 8.38
CA GLN A 227 -12.14 -5.09 9.11
C GLN A 227 -10.89 -5.90 9.45
N HIS A 228 -9.86 -5.78 8.62
CA HIS A 228 -8.53 -5.73 9.18
C HIS A 228 -8.52 -4.48 10.04
N THR A 229 -8.67 -4.64 11.35
CA THR A 229 -8.31 -3.57 12.29
C THR A 229 -6.82 -3.36 12.12
N GLU A 230 -6.44 -2.44 11.24
CA GLU A 230 -5.11 -1.85 11.28
C GLU A 230 -4.87 -1.40 12.72
N SER A 231 -3.70 -1.76 13.27
CA SER A 231 -3.29 -1.29 14.58
C SER A 231 -3.40 0.23 14.60
N GLN A 232 -4.04 0.80 15.62
CA GLN A 232 -4.06 2.25 15.84
C GLN A 232 -2.64 2.85 15.97
N TYR A 233 -1.66 1.98 16.29
CA TYR A 233 -0.26 2.33 16.33
C TYR A 233 0.42 2.00 15.02
N ASN A 234 1.19 2.97 14.53
CA ASN A 234 1.99 2.89 13.31
C ASN A 234 3.28 3.70 13.50
N LYS A 235 4.07 3.89 12.43
CA LYS A 235 5.32 4.65 12.50
C LYS A 235 5.09 6.07 13.03
N GLN A 236 4.05 6.76 12.57
CA GLN A 236 3.72 8.15 12.94
C GLN A 236 3.03 8.27 14.30
N ASN A 237 2.35 7.22 14.75
CA ASN A 237 1.70 7.14 16.06
C ASN A 237 2.23 5.92 16.84
N PRO A 238 3.46 5.96 17.34
CA PRO A 238 4.03 4.81 18.04
C PRO A 238 3.39 4.59 19.40
N LEU A 239 3.29 3.33 19.82
CA LEU A 239 2.92 3.00 21.19
C LEU A 239 4.09 3.33 22.13
N ILE A 240 3.83 4.18 23.12
CA ILE A 240 4.75 4.35 24.26
C ILE A 240 4.53 3.17 25.21
N ALA A 241 5.48 2.24 25.23
CA ALA A 241 5.42 1.03 26.04
C ALA A 241 6.59 0.94 27.03
N SER A 242 6.38 0.21 28.13
CA SER A 242 7.41 -0.04 29.14
C SER A 242 8.16 -1.34 28.87
N ILE A 243 9.47 -1.35 29.10
CA ILE A 243 10.27 -2.58 29.08
C ILE A 243 10.16 -3.26 30.43
N ILE A 244 9.58 -4.46 30.46
CA ILE A 244 9.40 -5.27 31.68
C ILE A 244 10.57 -6.21 31.94
N ALA A 245 11.30 -6.64 30.91
CA ALA A 245 12.52 -7.41 31.07
C ALA A 245 13.59 -6.97 30.07
N ASN A 246 14.85 -6.95 30.53
CA ASN A 246 16.03 -6.73 29.71
C ASN A 246 17.16 -7.64 30.20
N GLN A 247 17.29 -8.80 29.56
CA GLN A 247 18.21 -9.84 30.00
C GLN A 247 19.25 -10.13 28.92
N LYS A 248 20.55 -10.04 29.28
CA LYS A 248 21.63 -10.54 28.42
C LYS A 248 21.51 -12.05 28.28
N ILE A 249 21.42 -12.54 27.04
CA ILE A 249 21.32 -13.97 26.71
C ILE A 249 22.65 -14.57 26.21
N THR A 250 23.70 -13.76 26.19
CA THR A 250 25.06 -14.16 25.83
C THR A 250 25.91 -14.39 27.07
N GLY A 251 26.91 -15.28 26.95
CA GLY A 251 27.83 -15.61 28.04
C GLY A 251 28.62 -14.39 28.55
N ARG A 252 29.15 -14.50 29.78
CA ARG A 252 29.87 -13.41 30.46
C ARG A 252 31.02 -12.85 29.62
N ASP A 253 31.75 -13.73 28.94
CA ASP A 253 32.94 -13.39 28.15
C ASP A 253 32.63 -13.21 26.64
N SER A 254 31.35 -13.15 26.27
CA SER A 254 30.96 -12.87 24.89
C SER A 254 31.27 -11.42 24.51
N THR A 255 31.93 -11.24 23.36
CA THR A 255 32.13 -9.93 22.73
C THR A 255 30.85 -9.33 22.14
N LYS A 256 29.81 -10.15 21.95
CA LYS A 256 28.48 -9.71 21.52
C LYS A 256 27.59 -9.47 22.73
N ASP A 257 26.83 -8.37 22.73
CA ASP A 257 25.74 -8.12 23.67
C ASP A 257 24.40 -8.38 22.97
N VAL A 258 23.84 -9.56 23.19
CA VAL A 258 22.50 -9.92 22.70
C VAL A 258 21.57 -10.01 23.89
N ARG A 259 20.40 -9.37 23.78
CA ARG A 259 19.44 -9.20 24.88
C ARG A 259 18.07 -9.74 24.50
N HIS A 260 17.43 -10.37 25.47
CA HIS A 260 16.00 -10.66 25.50
C HIS A 260 15.29 -9.47 26.12
N ILE A 261 14.39 -8.85 25.35
CA ILE A 261 13.61 -7.69 25.77
C ILE A 261 12.14 -8.11 25.81
N GLU A 262 11.48 -7.83 26.93
CA GLU A 262 10.03 -7.98 27.06
C GLU A 262 9.42 -6.59 27.18
N ILE A 263 8.41 -6.32 26.36
CA ILE A 263 7.72 -5.03 26.28
C ILE A 263 6.29 -5.25 26.73
N ASP A 264 5.83 -4.42 27.65
CA ASP A 264 4.47 -4.45 28.16
C ASP A 264 3.50 -3.82 27.15
N LEU A 265 2.46 -4.57 26.80
CA LEU A 265 1.40 -4.17 25.88
C LEU A 265 0.03 -4.16 26.55
N GLU A 266 -0.05 -4.35 27.88
CA GLU A 266 -1.31 -4.35 28.61
C GLU A 266 -2.07 -3.04 28.35
N ASP A 267 -3.39 -3.15 28.22
CA ASP A 267 -4.34 -2.06 27.91
C ASP A 267 -4.10 -1.28 26.60
N SER A 268 -3.06 -1.59 25.83
CA SER A 268 -2.75 -0.88 24.58
C SER A 268 -3.75 -1.19 23.46
N GLY A 269 -4.41 -2.35 23.52
CA GLY A 269 -5.21 -2.90 22.42
C GLY A 269 -4.40 -3.35 21.20
N LEU A 270 -3.06 -3.32 21.27
CA LEU A 270 -2.18 -3.79 20.22
C LEU A 270 -2.22 -5.32 20.16
N SER A 271 -2.40 -5.87 18.96
CA SER A 271 -2.34 -7.31 18.71
C SER A 271 -1.28 -7.61 17.64
N TYR A 272 -0.57 -8.73 17.78
CA TYR A 272 0.44 -9.19 16.85
C TYR A 272 0.42 -10.72 16.74
N GLN A 273 0.99 -11.25 15.66
CA GLN A 273 1.15 -12.66 15.41
C GLN A 273 2.65 -13.05 15.38
N PRO A 274 3.00 -14.31 15.69
CA PRO A 274 4.36 -14.78 15.51
C PRO A 274 4.82 -14.63 14.06
N GLY A 275 5.89 -13.87 13.85
CA GLY A 275 6.42 -13.54 12.52
C GLY A 275 6.26 -12.06 12.15
N ASP A 276 5.44 -11.30 12.88
CA ASP A 276 5.32 -9.85 12.69
C ASP A 276 6.61 -9.11 13.07
N ALA A 277 6.81 -7.93 12.47
CA ALA A 277 7.97 -7.08 12.73
C ALA A 277 7.64 -6.01 13.78
N LEU A 278 8.61 -5.71 14.65
CA LEU A 278 8.54 -4.62 15.63
C LEU A 278 9.40 -3.44 15.16
N GLY A 279 8.78 -2.28 14.98
CA GLY A 279 9.49 -1.00 14.85
C GLY A 279 9.80 -0.41 16.22
N VAL A 280 11.03 0.03 16.43
CA VAL A 280 11.46 0.70 17.67
C VAL A 280 11.97 2.09 17.33
N TRP A 281 11.31 3.11 17.88
CA TRP A 281 11.82 4.48 17.85
C TRP A 281 12.91 4.63 18.90
N TYR A 282 14.06 5.14 18.48
CA TYR A 282 15.22 5.36 19.33
C TYR A 282 15.58 6.85 19.36
N LEU A 283 16.32 7.22 20.40
CA LEU A 283 16.92 8.54 20.52
C LEU A 283 18.42 8.42 20.28
N ASN A 284 18.99 9.39 19.58
CA ASN A 284 20.42 9.44 19.41
C ASN A 284 21.13 9.70 20.75
N ASP A 285 22.38 9.23 20.84
CA ASP A 285 23.24 9.47 21.99
C ASP A 285 23.55 10.96 22.11
N LYS A 286 23.21 11.56 23.26
CA LYS A 286 23.49 12.96 23.57
C LYS A 286 24.97 13.30 23.44
N ALA A 287 25.87 12.39 23.85
CA ALA A 287 27.30 12.62 23.76
C ALA A 287 27.77 12.71 22.30
N LEU A 288 27.13 11.96 21.39
CA LEU A 288 27.41 12.07 19.95
C LEU A 288 26.87 13.40 19.39
N VAL A 289 25.65 13.80 19.77
CA VAL A 289 25.06 15.07 19.38
C VAL A 289 25.92 16.26 19.83
N GLU A 290 26.40 16.25 21.08
CA GLU A 290 27.33 17.27 21.60
C GLU A 290 28.62 17.35 20.78
N GLN A 291 29.17 16.19 20.38
CA GLN A 291 30.37 16.16 19.54
C GLN A 291 30.12 16.77 18.16
N ILE A 292 28.99 16.48 17.53
CA ILE A 292 28.60 17.03 16.23
C ILE A 292 28.43 18.55 16.33
N LEU A 293 27.65 19.03 17.29
CA LEU A 293 27.41 20.45 17.51
C LEU A 293 28.72 21.22 17.73
N LYS A 294 29.62 20.65 18.54
CA LYS A 294 30.95 21.23 18.79
C LYS A 294 31.83 21.27 17.54
N GLN A 295 31.83 20.23 16.72
CA GLN A 295 32.62 20.20 15.49
C GLN A 295 32.06 21.14 14.42
N ALA A 296 30.74 21.28 14.36
CA ALA A 296 30.06 22.16 13.44
C ALA A 296 30.08 23.65 13.87
N ASP A 297 30.46 23.92 15.13
CA ASP A 297 30.39 25.25 15.76
C ASP A 297 28.95 25.82 15.75
N ILE A 298 27.99 24.96 16.09
CA ILE A 298 26.55 25.29 16.12
C ILE A 298 26.08 25.37 17.57
N ASN A 299 25.25 26.38 17.87
CA ASN A 299 24.62 26.52 19.18
C ASN A 299 23.47 25.51 19.35
N ALA A 300 23.54 24.70 20.39
CA ALA A 300 22.54 23.67 20.71
C ALA A 300 21.12 24.22 20.89
N GLU A 301 21.01 25.42 21.47
CA GLU A 301 19.74 26.07 21.84
C GLU A 301 19.13 26.90 20.70
N GLU A 302 19.83 27.01 19.56
CA GLU A 302 19.27 27.69 18.41
C GLU A 302 18.03 26.92 17.91
N THR A 303 16.98 27.66 17.56
CA THR A 303 15.69 27.10 17.20
C THR A 303 15.58 26.93 15.69
N ILE A 304 15.09 25.78 15.27
CA ILE A 304 14.73 25.48 13.88
C ILE A 304 13.26 25.09 13.79
N THR A 305 12.68 25.25 12.61
CA THR A 305 11.33 24.78 12.31
C THR A 305 11.43 23.48 11.52
N LEU A 306 10.88 22.38 12.06
CA LEU A 306 10.69 21.12 11.35
C LEU A 306 9.21 20.77 11.35
N ASP A 307 8.66 20.47 10.18
CA ASP A 307 7.25 20.07 9.99
C ASP A 307 6.23 21.02 10.65
N GLY A 308 6.58 22.31 10.77
CA GLY A 308 5.74 23.35 11.38
C GLY A 308 5.88 23.49 12.90
N GLU A 309 6.73 22.70 13.56
CA GLU A 309 7.05 22.80 14.98
C GLU A 309 8.41 23.49 15.18
N GLU A 310 8.50 24.37 16.19
CA GLU A 310 9.77 24.98 16.61
C GLU A 310 10.44 24.13 17.69
N LEU A 311 11.67 23.71 17.44
CA LEU A 311 12.50 22.96 18.38
C LEU A 311 13.96 23.40 18.35
N SER A 312 14.70 23.10 19.42
CA SER A 312 16.15 23.34 19.45
C SER A 312 16.88 22.38 18.49
N ILE A 313 18.00 22.83 17.93
CA ILE A 313 18.86 21.99 17.07
C ILE A 313 19.28 20.72 17.83
N GLU A 314 19.58 20.81 19.12
CA GLU A 314 19.89 19.63 19.93
C GLU A 314 18.76 18.59 19.90
N ASN A 315 17.52 19.01 20.18
CA ASN A 315 16.37 18.09 20.17
C ASN A 315 16.11 17.54 18.77
N ALA A 316 16.33 18.35 17.73
CA ALA A 316 16.19 17.90 16.36
C ALA A 316 17.19 16.78 16.03
N LEU A 317 18.46 16.96 16.41
CA LEU A 317 19.50 15.93 16.22
C LEU A 317 19.26 14.69 17.09
N ILE A 318 18.64 14.83 18.26
CA ILE A 318 18.33 13.69 19.13
C ILE A 318 17.17 12.85 18.58
N GLN A 319 16.13 13.49 18.04
CA GLN A 319 14.83 12.86 17.82
C GLN A 319 14.46 12.68 16.34
N HIS A 320 14.97 13.53 15.43
CA HIS A 320 14.45 13.64 14.06
C HIS A 320 15.48 13.35 12.97
N PHE A 321 16.78 13.51 13.24
CA PHE A 321 17.81 13.28 12.25
C PHE A 321 18.56 11.97 12.46
N GLU A 322 18.88 11.30 11.35
CA GLU A 322 19.81 10.19 11.39
C GLU A 322 21.26 10.71 11.28
N ILE A 323 22.05 10.45 12.33
CA ILE A 323 23.39 11.04 12.52
C ILE A 323 24.50 10.00 12.62
N THR A 324 24.17 8.70 12.54
CA THR A 324 25.14 7.60 12.69
C THR A 324 25.57 7.01 11.36
N ALA A 325 24.75 7.13 10.32
CA ALA A 325 25.03 6.67 8.97
C ALA A 325 26.06 7.59 8.27
N SER A 326 27.15 7.00 7.80
CA SER A 326 28.10 7.66 6.91
C SER A 326 27.85 7.20 5.48
N ASN A 327 27.23 8.06 4.66
CA ASN A 327 26.99 7.77 3.24
C ASN A 327 27.88 8.66 2.33
N PRO A 328 28.19 8.21 1.09
CA PRO A 328 29.04 8.97 0.17
C PRO A 328 28.53 10.39 -0.13
N THR A 329 27.21 10.56 -0.19
CA THR A 329 26.54 11.84 -0.45
C THR A 329 26.82 12.86 0.65
N LEU A 330 26.75 12.44 1.91
CA LEU A 330 27.07 13.25 3.09
C LEU A 330 28.54 13.69 3.05
N LEU A 331 29.45 12.78 2.68
CA LEU A 331 30.88 13.09 2.54
C LEU A 331 31.12 14.12 1.42
N GLN A 332 30.52 13.94 0.24
CA GLN A 332 30.65 14.88 -0.86
C GLN A 332 30.08 16.26 -0.52
N THR A 333 28.93 16.30 0.14
CA THR A 333 28.27 17.55 0.57
C THR A 333 29.13 18.27 1.60
N THR A 334 29.68 17.55 2.58
CA THR A 334 30.55 18.13 3.62
C THR A 334 31.86 18.66 3.05
N LEU A 335 32.49 17.92 2.12
CA LEU A 335 33.71 18.37 1.42
C LEU A 335 33.45 19.65 0.61
N SER A 336 32.30 19.72 -0.06
CA SER A 336 31.89 20.90 -0.82
C SER A 336 31.67 22.12 0.09
N TYR A 337 31.07 21.92 1.27
CA TYR A 337 30.89 22.98 2.25
C TYR A 337 32.21 23.49 2.83
N GLN A 338 33.15 22.60 3.16
CA GLN A 338 34.48 22.99 3.64
C GLN A 338 35.27 23.81 2.59
N ALA A 339 35.12 23.47 1.31
CA ALA A 339 35.73 24.24 0.22
C ALA A 339 35.21 25.69 0.15
N VAL A 340 33.94 25.93 0.52
CA VAL A 340 33.33 27.28 0.54
C VAL A 340 33.74 28.08 1.77
N LYS A 341 33.88 27.45 2.95
CA LYS A 341 34.35 28.12 4.19
C LYS A 341 35.84 28.48 4.17
N SER A 342 36.61 27.92 3.24
CA SER A 342 38.07 28.11 3.12
C SER A 342 38.48 29.30 2.22
N TYR A 343 37.51 30.09 1.75
CA TYR A 343 37.70 31.35 1.01
C TYR A 343 37.21 32.55 1.82
#